data_AF-A0A2U9K7Z0-F1
#
_entry.id   AF-A0A2U9K7Z0-F1
#
_cell.length_a   1.000
_cell.length_b   1.000
_cell.length_c   1.000
_cell.angle_alpha   90.00
_cell.angle_beta   90.00
_cell.angle_gamma   90.00
#
_symmetry.space_group_name_H-M   'P 1'
#
loop_
_entity.id
_entity.type
_entity.pdbx_description
1 polymer ?
#
loop_
_entity_poly.entity_id
_entity_poly.type
_entity_poly.pdbx_seq_one_letter_code
_entity_poly.pdbx_strand_id
1 'polypeptide(L)'
;RNGFVLGEGAAVLVLEELDSAHGRGARVYWEIAGYATRSNAYHMTGLPADGGEMAQAIAGALEQARMNPSDIDYINAHGSGTRQNDRHETAAVKRSLGDHAYDTPVSSIKSMVGHSLGAIGSIEIAACILAIRNNVVPP
;
A
#
# COMPACT_ATOMS: atom_id res chain seq x y z
N ARG A 1 9.89 3.14 17.91
CA ARG A 1 9.29 4.31 17.24
C ARG A 1 8.29 4.95 18.20
N ASN A 2 8.28 6.28 18.32
CA ASN A 2 7.49 7.03 19.32
C ASN A 2 6.36 7.86 18.69
N GLY A 3 5.91 7.51 17.47
CA GLY A 3 4.98 8.30 16.66
C GLY A 3 5.53 8.60 15.26
N PHE A 4 4.82 9.46 14.51
CA PHE A 4 5.23 9.95 13.18
C PHE A 4 5.69 11.42 13.24
N VAL A 5 6.43 11.84 12.21
CA VAL A 5 6.79 13.24 11.96
C VAL A 5 5.91 13.76 10.82
N LEU A 6 5.38 14.98 10.94
CA LEU A 6 4.60 15.61 9.88
C LEU A 6 5.48 15.91 8.66
N GLY A 7 4.93 15.69 7.48
CA GLY A 7 5.56 16.04 6.21
C GLY A 7 4.61 16.84 5.33
N GLU A 8 5.13 17.38 4.24
CA GLU A 8 4.35 18.08 3.22
C GLU A 8 4.75 17.52 1.85
N GLY A 9 3.82 17.57 0.90
CA GLY A 9 4.09 17.13 -0.46
C GLY A 9 2.81 16.98 -1.27
N ALA A 10 2.97 16.77 -2.58
CA ALA A 10 1.89 16.49 -3.49
C ALA A 10 2.35 15.54 -4.58
N ALA A 11 1.45 14.67 -5.02
CA ALA A 11 1.59 13.86 -6.22
C ALA A 11 0.23 13.75 -6.90
N VAL A 12 0.23 13.87 -8.23
CA VAL A 12 -0.97 13.77 -9.07
C VAL A 12 -0.78 12.59 -10.02
N LEU A 13 -1.79 11.74 -10.09
CA LEU A 13 -1.85 10.60 -11.00
C LEU A 13 -2.98 10.84 -12.00
N VAL A 14 -2.72 10.56 -13.27
CA VAL A 14 -3.74 10.57 -14.33
C VAL A 14 -4.03 9.12 -14.67
N LEU A 15 -5.28 8.71 -14.46
CA LEU A 15 -5.75 7.36 -14.72
C LEU A 15 -6.62 7.34 -15.97
N GLU A 16 -6.51 6.25 -16.73
CA GLU A 16 -7.26 6.00 -17.95
C GLU A 16 -7.47 4.48 -18.05
N GLU A 17 -8.55 4.07 -18.69
CA GLU A 17 -8.77 2.66 -19.04
C GLU A 17 -7.64 2.14 -19.94
N LEU A 18 -7.10 0.96 -19.61
CA LEU A 18 -5.90 0.42 -20.25
C LEU A 18 -6.08 0.25 -21.77
N ASP A 19 -7.24 -0.26 -22.19
CA ASP A 19 -7.56 -0.44 -23.61
C ASP A 19 -7.68 0.90 -24.36
N SER A 20 -8.17 1.95 -23.68
CA SER A 20 -8.26 3.30 -24.25
C SER A 20 -6.86 3.90 -24.44
N ALA A 21 -6.01 3.78 -23.42
CA ALA A 21 -4.62 4.21 -23.48
C ALA A 21 -3.85 3.50 -24.60
N HIS A 22 -4.01 2.18 -24.73
CA HIS A 22 -3.42 1.40 -25.83
C HIS A 22 -3.97 1.81 -27.21
N GLY A 23 -5.29 1.99 -27.32
CA GLY A 23 -5.94 2.35 -28.59
C GLY A 23 -5.45 3.66 -29.19
N ARG A 24 -5.08 4.64 -28.36
CA ARG A 24 -4.50 5.92 -28.82
C ARG A 24 -2.97 5.97 -28.77
N GLY A 25 -2.29 4.87 -28.46
CA GLY A 25 -0.82 4.80 -28.35
C GLY A 25 -0.24 5.64 -27.21
N ALA A 26 -0.98 5.80 -26.12
CA ALA A 26 -0.53 6.52 -24.94
C ALA A 26 0.63 5.78 -24.25
N ARG A 27 1.54 6.54 -23.64
CA ARG A 27 2.54 5.96 -22.75
C ARG A 27 1.87 5.53 -21.43
N VAL A 28 1.75 4.23 -21.23
CA VAL A 28 1.38 3.63 -19.95
C VAL A 28 2.62 3.57 -19.06
N TYR A 29 2.51 4.07 -17.82
CA TYR A 29 3.59 3.96 -16.84
C TYR A 29 3.46 2.64 -16.07
N TRP A 30 2.31 2.45 -15.43
CA TRP A 30 1.95 1.30 -14.61
C TRP A 30 0.44 1.13 -14.57
N GLU A 31 0.00 -0.07 -14.22
CA GLU A 31 -1.39 -0.45 -14.04
C GLU A 31 -1.77 -0.48 -12.55
N ILE A 32 -2.98 -0.04 -12.23
CA ILE A 32 -3.60 -0.32 -10.93
C ILE A 32 -4.49 -1.55 -11.13
N ALA A 33 -3.96 -2.74 -10.82
CA ALA A 33 -4.66 -3.99 -11.06
C ALA A 33 -5.88 -4.21 -10.13
N GLY A 34 -5.87 -3.62 -8.94
CA GLY A 34 -6.98 -3.74 -7.99
C GLY A 34 -6.88 -2.76 -6.82
N TYR A 35 -8.01 -2.51 -6.17
CA TYR A 35 -8.12 -1.72 -4.96
C TYR A 35 -9.28 -2.23 -4.10
N ALA A 36 -9.22 -1.97 -2.80
CA ALA A 36 -10.36 -2.24 -1.93
C ALA A 36 -10.36 -1.28 -0.74
N THR A 37 -11.57 -0.96 -0.29
CA THR A 37 -11.79 -0.16 0.91
C THR A 37 -12.64 -0.97 1.88
N ARG A 38 -12.28 -0.92 3.17
CA ARG A 38 -13.05 -1.49 4.28
C ARG A 38 -13.09 -0.49 5.44
N SER A 39 -14.12 -0.58 6.26
CA SER A 39 -14.20 0.14 7.53
C SER A 39 -14.05 -0.88 8.66
N ASN A 40 -13.25 -0.54 9.67
CA ASN A 40 -13.06 -1.43 10.81
C ASN A 40 -14.29 -1.53 11.72
N ALA A 41 -15.19 -0.54 11.67
CA ALA A 41 -16.40 -0.44 12.49
C ALA A 41 -16.19 -0.76 13.99
N TYR A 42 -14.98 -0.54 14.50
CA TYR A 42 -14.57 -1.00 15.83
C TYR A 42 -14.57 0.14 16.84
N HIS A 43 -13.86 1.23 16.52
CA HIS A 43 -13.72 2.39 17.38
C HIS A 43 -13.29 3.61 16.55
N MET A 44 -13.63 4.82 17.00
CA MET A 44 -13.33 6.07 16.26
C MET A 44 -11.83 6.24 15.94
N THR A 45 -10.96 5.79 16.82
CA THR A 45 -9.48 5.88 16.68
C THR A 45 -8.76 4.57 16.97
N GLY A 46 -9.48 3.56 17.44
CA GLY A 46 -8.89 2.30 17.89
C GLY A 46 -8.84 1.30 16.74
N LEU A 47 -7.81 0.45 16.76
CA LEU A 47 -7.67 -0.66 15.82
C LEU A 47 -7.74 -2.00 16.58
N PRO A 48 -8.49 -2.99 16.06
CA PRO A 48 -8.37 -4.38 16.49
C PRO A 48 -6.92 -4.86 16.35
N ALA A 49 -6.43 -5.70 17.26
CA ALA A 49 -5.03 -6.14 17.17
C ALA A 49 -4.76 -7.15 16.03
N ASP A 50 -5.81 -7.75 15.48
CA ASP A 50 -5.73 -8.89 14.56
C ASP A 50 -5.76 -8.52 13.06
N GLY A 51 -6.00 -7.24 12.72
CA GLY A 51 -5.90 -6.76 11.34
C GLY A 51 -6.96 -7.32 10.38
N GLY A 52 -8.06 -7.89 10.90
CA GLY A 52 -8.98 -8.70 10.10
C GLY A 52 -9.64 -7.95 8.94
N GLU A 53 -10.09 -6.72 9.15
CA GLU A 53 -10.70 -5.87 8.13
C GLU A 53 -9.70 -5.44 7.06
N MET A 54 -8.45 -5.14 7.47
CA MET A 54 -7.40 -4.76 6.54
C MET A 54 -6.98 -5.98 5.72
N ALA A 55 -6.93 -7.17 6.33
CA ALA A 55 -6.69 -8.41 5.61
C ALA A 55 -7.78 -8.70 4.57
N GLN A 56 -9.05 -8.42 4.89
CA GLN A 56 -10.16 -8.50 3.94
C GLN A 56 -10.06 -7.46 2.82
N ALA A 57 -9.53 -6.27 3.11
CA ALA A 57 -9.26 -5.26 2.08
C ALA A 57 -8.15 -5.76 1.14
N ILE A 58 -7.02 -6.23 1.67
CA ILE A 58 -5.93 -6.80 0.87
C ILE A 58 -6.43 -7.96 0.02
N ALA A 59 -7.20 -8.89 0.60
CA ALA A 59 -7.79 -10.02 -0.13
C ALA A 59 -8.72 -9.57 -1.26
N GLY A 60 -9.57 -8.57 -1.03
CA GLY A 60 -10.45 -8.01 -2.07
C GLY A 60 -9.68 -7.31 -3.19
N ALA A 61 -8.58 -6.63 -2.88
CA ALA A 61 -7.72 -6.01 -3.89
C ALA A 61 -7.00 -7.07 -4.75
N LEU A 62 -6.49 -8.14 -4.12
CA LEU A 62 -5.89 -9.29 -4.82
C LEU A 62 -6.91 -10.02 -5.70
N GLU A 63 -8.13 -10.22 -5.20
CA GLU A 63 -9.22 -10.83 -5.96
C GLU A 63 -9.58 -9.99 -7.19
N GLN A 64 -9.73 -8.67 -7.03
CA GLN A 64 -9.98 -7.77 -8.16
C GLN A 64 -8.83 -7.80 -9.18
N ALA A 65 -7.59 -7.84 -8.70
CA ALA A 65 -6.38 -7.96 -9.52
C ALA A 65 -6.18 -9.36 -10.12
N ARG A 66 -6.94 -10.37 -9.68
CA ARG A 66 -6.76 -11.78 -10.02
C ARG A 66 -5.34 -12.29 -9.74
N MET A 67 -4.75 -11.84 -8.63
CA MET A 67 -3.41 -12.20 -8.18
C MET A 67 -3.46 -13.11 -6.96
N ASN A 68 -2.51 -14.02 -6.85
CA ASN A 68 -2.30 -14.80 -5.63
C ASN A 68 -1.47 -13.99 -4.63
N PRO A 69 -1.59 -14.26 -3.33
CA PRO A 69 -0.75 -13.58 -2.35
C PRO A 69 0.76 -13.81 -2.54
N SER A 70 1.15 -14.94 -3.14
CA SER A 70 2.54 -15.27 -3.51
C SER A 70 3.10 -14.44 -4.67
N ASP A 71 2.25 -13.72 -5.39
CA ASP A 71 2.65 -12.89 -6.54
C ASP A 71 3.08 -11.47 -6.09
N ILE A 72 3.11 -11.20 -4.78
CA ILE A 72 3.45 -9.90 -4.21
C ILE A 72 4.93 -9.86 -3.82
N ASP A 73 5.70 -9.05 -4.52
CA ASP A 73 7.16 -8.95 -4.32
C ASP A 73 7.57 -7.84 -3.33
N TYR A 74 6.68 -6.90 -3.01
CA TYR A 74 6.98 -5.75 -2.16
C TYR A 74 5.72 -5.13 -1.57
N ILE A 75 5.81 -4.68 -0.31
CA ILE A 75 4.74 -3.92 0.37
C ILE A 75 5.28 -2.55 0.78
N ASN A 76 4.65 -1.49 0.25
CA ASN A 76 4.78 -0.14 0.81
C ASN A 76 3.71 0.06 1.88
N ALA A 77 4.12 -0.08 3.14
CA ALA A 77 3.25 -0.03 4.30
C ALA A 77 2.80 1.40 4.63
N HIS A 78 1.60 1.50 5.21
CA HIS A 78 1.16 2.69 5.90
C HIS A 78 2.15 3.10 6.99
N GLY A 79 2.70 2.18 7.79
CA GLY A 79 3.94 2.39 8.54
C GLY A 79 4.01 3.68 9.35
N SER A 80 2.94 4.05 10.07
CA SER A 80 2.87 5.32 10.81
C SER A 80 3.83 5.38 12.00
N GLY A 81 4.52 4.29 12.34
CA GLY A 81 5.49 4.27 13.43
C GLY A 81 4.85 4.31 14.80
N THR A 82 3.53 4.09 14.88
CA THR A 82 2.79 3.90 16.13
C THR A 82 2.67 2.41 16.42
N ARG A 83 2.86 2.02 17.67
CA ARG A 83 2.84 0.59 18.05
C ARG A 83 1.52 -0.12 17.70
N GLN A 84 0.39 0.59 17.79
CA GLN A 84 -0.92 0.02 17.47
C GLN A 84 -1.08 -0.21 15.97
N ASN A 85 -0.82 0.81 15.13
CA ASN A 85 -0.94 0.66 13.67
C ASN A 85 0.07 -0.35 13.13
N ASP A 86 1.33 -0.28 13.55
CA ASP A 86 2.37 -1.16 13.04
C ASP A 86 2.04 -2.64 13.33
N ARG A 87 1.46 -2.94 14.51
CA ARG A 87 0.98 -4.29 14.86
C ARG A 87 -0.23 -4.70 14.04
N HIS A 88 -1.21 -3.80 13.92
CA HIS A 88 -2.44 -4.04 13.17
C HIS A 88 -2.14 -4.35 11.69
N GLU A 89 -1.30 -3.53 11.06
CA GLU A 89 -0.86 -3.70 9.67
C GLU A 89 -0.05 -4.99 9.48
N THR A 90 0.89 -5.27 10.39
CA THR A 90 1.66 -6.53 10.34
C THR A 90 0.75 -7.75 10.44
N ALA A 91 -0.26 -7.72 11.32
CA ALA A 91 -1.22 -8.82 11.46
C ALA A 91 -2.03 -9.02 10.19
N ALA A 92 -2.48 -7.91 9.57
CA ALA A 92 -3.23 -7.95 8.32
C ALA A 92 -2.39 -8.54 7.17
N VAL A 93 -1.16 -8.08 6.98
CA VAL A 93 -0.24 -8.57 5.95
C VAL A 93 0.02 -10.06 6.13
N LYS A 94 0.35 -10.51 7.35
CA LYS A 94 0.59 -11.93 7.63
C LYS A 94 -0.63 -12.81 7.36
N ARG A 95 -1.83 -12.29 7.67
CA ARG A 95 -3.08 -12.99 7.39
C ARG A 95 -3.36 -13.11 5.90
N SER A 96 -3.05 -12.07 5.12
CA SER A 96 -3.33 -12.03 3.69
C SER A 96 -2.31 -12.78 2.85
N LEU A 97 -1.03 -12.72 3.21
CA LEU A 97 0.06 -13.34 2.45
C LEU A 97 0.48 -14.72 2.98
N GLY A 98 0.05 -15.10 4.18
CA GLY A 98 0.44 -16.38 4.78
C GLY A 98 1.95 -16.45 5.01
N ASP A 99 2.55 -17.60 4.66
CA ASP A 99 4.00 -17.81 4.81
C ASP A 99 4.83 -16.86 3.94
N HIS A 100 4.30 -16.45 2.77
CA HIS A 100 4.97 -15.51 1.87
C HIS A 100 5.22 -14.14 2.51
N ALA A 101 4.45 -13.77 3.54
CA ALA A 101 4.64 -12.54 4.30
C ALA A 101 6.02 -12.45 4.97
N TYR A 102 6.69 -13.58 5.23
CA TYR A 102 8.01 -13.61 5.86
C TYR A 102 9.15 -13.37 4.87
N ASP A 103 8.90 -13.65 3.58
CA ASP A 103 9.86 -13.46 2.49
C ASP A 103 9.64 -12.14 1.74
N THR A 104 8.45 -11.53 1.88
CA THR A 104 8.09 -10.27 1.22
C THR A 104 8.72 -9.07 1.93
N PRO A 105 9.59 -8.29 1.27
CA PRO A 105 10.12 -7.04 1.82
C PRO A 105 9.01 -6.02 2.08
N VAL A 106 9.08 -5.36 3.23
CA VAL A 106 8.14 -4.30 3.64
C VAL A 106 8.93 -3.06 4.03
N SER A 107 8.59 -1.90 3.45
CA SER A 107 9.15 -0.61 3.84
C SER A 107 8.05 0.46 3.93
N SER A 108 8.41 1.67 4.37
CA SER A 108 7.55 2.84 4.25
C SER A 108 8.40 4.09 4.07
N ILE A 109 8.12 4.84 3.00
CA ILE A 109 8.86 6.07 2.67
C ILE A 109 8.63 7.20 3.69
N LYS A 110 7.67 7.06 4.61
CA LYS A 110 7.38 8.05 5.66
C LYS A 110 8.59 8.30 6.57
N SER A 111 9.56 7.38 6.63
CA SER A 111 10.86 7.59 7.29
C SER A 111 11.69 8.70 6.64
N MET A 112 11.51 8.92 5.34
CA MET A 112 12.28 9.86 4.53
C MET A 112 11.56 11.19 4.30
N VAL A 113 10.23 11.15 4.13
CA VAL A 113 9.43 12.34 3.75
C VAL A 113 8.41 12.78 4.79
N GLY A 114 8.32 12.07 5.92
CA GLY A 114 7.30 12.30 6.94
C GLY A 114 5.89 11.86 6.49
N HIS A 115 4.91 12.16 7.33
CA HIS A 115 3.51 11.84 7.09
C HIS A 115 2.75 13.07 6.60
N SER A 116 2.52 13.15 5.28
CA SER A 116 1.83 14.26 4.61
C SER A 116 0.30 14.16 4.60
N LEU A 117 -0.26 13.39 5.54
CA LEU A 117 -1.69 13.23 5.76
C LEU A 117 -2.41 12.87 4.45
N GLY A 118 -3.30 13.74 3.97
CA GLY A 118 -4.11 13.49 2.76
C GLY A 118 -3.30 13.25 1.49
N ALA A 119 -2.05 13.71 1.42
CA ALA A 119 -1.22 13.53 0.24
C ALA A 119 -0.41 12.22 0.23
N ILE A 120 -0.28 11.52 1.37
CA ILE A 120 0.73 10.46 1.47
C ILE A 120 0.41 9.26 0.57
N GLY A 121 -0.87 8.95 0.35
CA GLY A 121 -1.28 7.85 -0.51
C GLY A 121 -0.80 8.01 -1.96
N SER A 122 -0.94 9.20 -2.57
CA SER A 122 -0.49 9.42 -3.94
C SER A 122 1.03 9.47 -4.05
N ILE A 123 1.72 9.99 -3.03
CA ILE A 123 3.19 10.01 -2.95
C ILE A 123 3.73 8.58 -2.82
N GLU A 124 3.08 7.73 -2.03
CA GLU A 124 3.45 6.33 -1.86
C GLU A 124 3.25 5.51 -3.12
N ILE A 125 2.18 5.76 -3.88
CA ILE A 125 1.99 5.15 -5.21
C ILE A 125 3.10 5.60 -6.16
N ALA A 126 3.43 6.89 -6.21
CA ALA A 126 4.53 7.39 -7.04
C ALA A 126 5.88 6.77 -6.66
N ALA A 127 6.13 6.55 -5.37
CA ALA A 127 7.32 5.85 -4.90
C ALA A 127 7.34 4.38 -5.31
N CYS A 128 6.22 3.65 -5.22
CA CYS A 128 6.13 2.27 -5.71
C CYS A 128 6.41 2.20 -7.21
N ILE A 129 5.85 3.12 -8.00
CA ILE A 129 6.10 3.26 -9.44
C ILE A 129 7.60 3.42 -9.73
N LEU A 130 8.31 4.22 -8.93
CA LEU A 130 9.76 4.39 -9.04
C LEU A 130 10.53 3.15 -8.58
N ALA A 131 10.08 2.46 -7.53
CA ALA A 131 10.67 1.22 -7.05
C ALA A 131 10.64 0.14 -8.14
N ILE A 132 9.47 -0.06 -8.77
CA ILE A 132 9.32 -1.03 -9.87
C ILE A 132 10.16 -0.61 -11.07
N ARG A 133 10.09 0.67 -11.48
CA ARG A 133 10.85 1.19 -12.62
C ARG A 133 12.37 1.03 -12.47
N ASN A 134 12.88 1.21 -11.26
CA ASN A 134 14.31 1.11 -10.97
C ASN A 134 14.73 -0.28 -10.51
N ASN A 135 13.79 -1.22 -10.37
CA ASN A 135 14.00 -2.57 -9.84
C ASN A 135 14.75 -2.57 -8.48
N VAL A 136 14.32 -1.68 -7.57
CA VAL A 136 14.93 -1.50 -6.24
C VAL A 136 13.83 -1.31 -5.20
N VAL A 137 13.92 -2.06 -4.11
CA VAL A 137 13.11 -1.85 -2.91
C VAL A 137 13.72 -0.68 -2.11
N PRO A 138 12.95 0.38 -1.78
CA PRO A 138 13.45 1.49 -0.98
C PRO A 138 13.73 1.06 0.48
N PRO A 139 14.72 1.69 1.14
CA PRO A 139 15.11 1.35 2.52
C PRO A 139 14.08 1.76 3.59
#